data_AF-A0A849C387-F1
#
_entry.id   AF-A0A849C387-F1
#
_cell.length_a   1.000
_cell.length_b   1.000
_cell.length_c   1.000
_cell.angle_alpha   90.00
_cell.angle_beta   90.00
_cell.angle_gamma   90.00
#
_symmetry.space_group_name_H-M   'P 1'
#
loop_
_entity.id
_entity.type
_entity.pdbx_description
1 polymer ?
#
loop_
_entity_poly.entity_id
_entity_poly.type
_entity_poly.pdbx_seq_one_letter_code
_entity_poly.pdbx_strand_id
1 'polypeptide(L)'
;MSLSGKAALAMVAPAAAAMIVTGTGTANAAGDLYGAMAVSYTYYSVPLGAADSYATGVGVAVDFPSQAAADQAAIDACDADRCFVLARAHNECASVVEYDTWAAWSNAVEPVYHTGVGPTAAAAEQAAMAKGNAGLGFPTSMFFTLGLARIVKPLFVLDTICTANVR
;
A
#
# COMPACT_ATOMS: atom_id res chain seq x y z
N MET A 1 -24.13 53.21 -25.97
CA MET A 1 -22.82 52.79 -26.52
C MET A 1 -22.24 51.73 -25.61
N SER A 2 -21.84 50.62 -26.22
CA SER A 2 -21.31 49.36 -25.69
C SER A 2 -19.83 49.42 -25.33
N LEU A 3 -19.38 48.54 -24.42
CA LEU A 3 -18.18 47.66 -24.46
C LEU A 3 -17.90 47.19 -23.01
N SER A 4 -18.35 46.01 -22.57
CA SER A 4 -17.77 44.67 -22.82
C SER A 4 -16.32 44.54 -22.32
N GLY A 5 -16.15 44.05 -21.10
CA GLY A 5 -14.89 43.60 -20.51
C GLY A 5 -15.03 42.14 -20.07
N LYS A 6 -14.17 41.29 -20.60
CA LYS A 6 -14.30 39.83 -20.74
C LYS A 6 -14.08 39.04 -19.45
N ALA A 7 -14.81 37.92 -19.36
CA ALA A 7 -14.70 36.86 -18.37
C ALA A 7 -13.41 36.02 -18.50
N ALA A 8 -12.97 35.44 -17.39
CA ALA A 8 -12.19 34.20 -17.35
C ALA A 8 -12.61 33.40 -16.12
N LEU A 9 -13.69 32.62 -16.27
CA LEU A 9 -14.03 31.52 -15.36
C LEU A 9 -13.04 30.39 -15.63
N ALA A 10 -12.17 30.12 -14.65
CA ALA A 10 -11.34 28.92 -14.65
C ALA A 10 -12.25 27.71 -14.39
N MET A 11 -12.60 26.99 -15.45
CA MET A 11 -13.23 25.68 -15.34
C MET A 11 -12.21 24.69 -14.81
N VAL A 12 -12.39 24.25 -13.57
CA VAL A 12 -11.74 23.06 -13.04
C VAL A 12 -12.44 21.86 -13.69
N ALA A 13 -11.74 21.17 -14.58
CA ALA A 13 -12.17 19.87 -15.07
C ALA A 13 -11.83 18.83 -13.98
N PRO A 14 -12.81 18.13 -13.36
CA PRO A 14 -12.51 16.91 -12.67
C PRO A 14 -12.18 15.86 -13.73
N ALA A 15 -10.91 15.46 -13.83
CA ALA A 15 -10.51 14.27 -14.58
C ALA A 15 -10.95 13.03 -13.79
N ALA A 16 -12.25 12.79 -13.71
CA ALA A 16 -12.80 11.50 -13.33
C ALA A 16 -12.74 10.61 -14.57
N ALA A 17 -11.63 9.87 -14.72
CA ALA A 17 -11.55 8.79 -15.70
C ALA A 17 -12.35 7.58 -15.19
N ALA A 18 -13.68 7.69 -15.19
CA ALA A 18 -14.57 6.55 -15.05
C ALA A 18 -14.66 5.85 -16.42
N MET A 19 -13.78 4.88 -16.66
CA MET A 19 -13.90 3.99 -17.82
C MET A 19 -15.04 3.00 -17.59
N ILE A 20 -16.22 3.31 -18.14
CA ILE A 20 -17.30 2.34 -18.32
C ILE A 20 -16.93 1.49 -19.54
N VAL A 21 -16.39 0.30 -19.31
CA VAL A 21 -16.21 -0.73 -20.35
C VAL A 21 -17.40 -1.67 -20.29
N THR A 22 -18.47 -1.35 -21.03
CA THR A 22 -19.49 -2.34 -21.42
C THR A 22 -19.02 -3.00 -22.71
N GLY A 23 -18.19 -4.03 -22.57
CA GLY A 23 -17.70 -4.84 -23.69
C GLY A 23 -17.99 -6.32 -23.43
N THR A 24 -19.00 -6.86 -24.10
CA THR A 24 -19.25 -8.30 -24.18
C THR A 24 -18.13 -8.98 -24.98
N GLY A 25 -17.32 -9.80 -24.31
CA GLY A 25 -16.68 -10.98 -24.89
C GLY A 25 -15.69 -10.79 -26.03
N THR A 26 -14.46 -10.40 -25.71
CA THR A 26 -13.27 -11.07 -26.26
C THR A 26 -12.46 -11.56 -25.07
N ALA A 27 -12.01 -12.82 -25.11
CA ALA A 27 -11.02 -13.32 -24.17
C ALA A 27 -9.74 -12.52 -24.43
N ASN A 28 -9.58 -11.44 -23.68
CA ASN A 28 -8.38 -10.62 -23.68
C ASN A 28 -7.20 -11.57 -23.50
N ALA A 29 -6.41 -11.76 -24.57
CA ALA A 29 -4.98 -11.92 -24.41
C ALA A 29 -4.43 -10.58 -23.91
N ALA A 30 -4.92 -10.14 -22.74
CA ALA A 30 -4.35 -9.02 -22.03
C ALA A 30 -2.97 -9.52 -21.66
N GLY A 31 -1.94 -8.86 -22.21
CA GLY A 31 -0.57 -9.14 -21.83
C GLY A 31 -0.40 -9.09 -20.32
N ASP A 32 0.77 -9.52 -19.86
CA ASP A 32 1.12 -9.46 -18.46
C ASP A 32 0.85 -8.07 -17.87
N LEU A 33 0.09 -8.02 -16.78
CA LEU A 33 -0.18 -6.82 -16.01
C LEU A 33 0.54 -6.91 -14.69
N TYR A 34 1.10 -5.77 -14.29
CA TYR A 34 1.92 -5.66 -13.10
C TYR A 34 1.34 -4.64 -12.14
N GLY A 35 1.41 -4.95 -10.85
CA GLY A 35 1.11 -4.05 -9.76
C GLY A 35 2.27 -3.97 -8.76
N ALA A 36 2.28 -2.90 -7.98
CA ALA A 36 3.23 -2.70 -6.89
C ALA A 36 2.61 -1.88 -5.77
N MET A 37 3.07 -2.14 -4.55
CA MET A 37 2.78 -1.33 -3.37
C MET A 37 4.10 -0.90 -2.74
N ALA A 38 4.26 0.40 -2.56
CA ALA A 38 5.37 1.01 -1.87
C ALA A 38 4.90 1.55 -0.52
N VAL A 39 5.74 1.44 0.50
CA VAL A 39 5.47 1.97 1.84
C VAL A 39 6.54 2.97 2.23
N SER A 40 6.15 3.99 2.96
CA SER A 40 7.06 4.94 3.59
C SER A 40 7.82 4.28 4.73
N TYR A 41 9.16 4.37 4.71
CA TYR A 41 10.00 4.06 5.86
C TYR A 41 10.43 5.34 6.56
N THR A 42 9.66 5.75 7.57
CA THR A 42 10.06 6.88 8.41
C THR A 42 10.84 6.37 9.63
N TYR A 43 12.14 6.71 9.69
CA TYR A 43 13.02 6.41 10.82
C TYR A 43 12.77 7.29 12.06
N TYR A 44 11.90 8.30 11.95
CA TYR A 44 11.59 9.18 13.08
C TYR A 44 10.70 8.43 14.06
N SER A 45 11.34 7.96 15.13
CA SER A 45 10.71 7.48 16.35
C SER A 45 9.67 8.49 16.81
N VAL A 46 8.39 8.17 16.60
CA VAL A 46 7.31 8.98 17.15
C VAL A 46 7.27 8.72 18.66
N PRO A 47 7.45 9.75 19.52
CA PRO A 47 7.38 9.55 20.96
C PRO A 47 6.03 8.95 21.36
N LEU A 48 6.04 8.04 22.33
CA LEU A 48 4.82 7.50 22.94
C LEU A 48 3.86 8.65 23.31
N GLY A 49 2.70 8.71 22.65
CA GLY A 49 1.65 9.70 22.94
C GLY A 49 1.54 10.88 21.97
N ALA A 50 2.37 10.96 20.92
CA ALA A 50 2.09 11.88 19.82
C ALA A 50 0.97 11.30 18.94
N ALA A 51 -0.12 12.07 18.78
CA ALA A 51 -1.37 11.59 18.19
C ALA A 51 -1.34 11.48 16.65
N ASP A 52 -0.37 12.11 15.97
CA ASP A 52 -0.62 12.58 14.60
C ASP A 52 0.48 12.28 13.56
N SER A 53 1.36 11.28 13.73
CA SER A 53 2.52 11.19 12.81
C SER A 53 2.97 9.79 12.38
N TYR A 54 2.07 8.82 12.30
CA TYR A 54 2.31 7.66 11.44
C TYR A 54 1.79 7.99 10.04
N ALA A 55 2.50 8.85 9.32
CA ALA A 55 2.28 8.95 7.89
C ALA A 55 2.86 7.69 7.23
N THR A 56 2.16 6.57 7.38
CA THR A 56 2.39 5.35 6.60
C THR A 56 1.84 5.63 5.20
N GLY A 57 2.56 6.45 4.44
CA GLY A 57 2.24 6.65 3.03
C GLY A 57 2.34 5.30 2.33
N VAL A 58 1.21 4.81 1.81
CA VAL A 58 1.17 3.65 0.93
C VAL A 58 0.94 4.19 -0.47
N GLY A 59 1.92 3.98 -1.35
CA GLY A 59 1.77 4.25 -2.77
C GLY A 59 1.40 2.97 -3.51
N VAL A 60 0.39 3.04 -4.35
CA VAL A 60 -0.14 1.91 -5.09
C VAL A 60 -0.12 2.17 -6.59
N ALA A 61 0.27 1.16 -7.35
CA ALA A 61 0.19 1.15 -8.79
C ALA A 61 -0.32 -0.22 -9.28
N VAL A 62 -1.26 -0.23 -10.22
CA VAL A 62 -1.84 -1.44 -10.82
C VAL A 62 -1.94 -1.30 -12.34
N ASP A 63 -1.99 -2.44 -13.03
CA ASP A 63 -2.22 -2.54 -14.47
C ASP A 63 -1.16 -1.88 -15.36
N PHE A 64 0.10 -1.90 -14.91
CA PHE A 64 1.23 -1.45 -15.71
C PHE A 64 1.72 -2.55 -16.65
N PRO A 65 2.27 -2.19 -17.82
CA PRO A 65 2.78 -3.15 -18.80
C PRO A 65 4.15 -3.76 -18.43
N SER A 66 4.76 -3.31 -17.33
CA SER A 66 6.02 -3.87 -16.81
C SER A 66 6.15 -3.63 -15.31
N GLN A 67 6.86 -4.52 -14.61
CA GLN A 67 7.10 -4.38 -13.18
C GLN A 67 7.87 -3.10 -12.84
N ALA A 68 8.85 -2.70 -13.66
CA ALA A 68 9.63 -1.49 -13.39
C ALA A 68 8.76 -0.21 -13.43
N ALA A 69 7.80 -0.15 -14.35
CA ALA A 69 6.85 0.97 -14.40
C ALA A 69 5.87 0.95 -13.22
N ALA A 70 5.39 -0.24 -12.81
CA ALA A 70 4.57 -0.38 -11.61
C ALA A 70 5.31 0.07 -10.35
N ASP A 71 6.55 -0.39 -10.18
CA ASP A 71 7.40 -0.06 -9.03
C ASP A 71 7.63 1.45 -8.93
N GLN A 72 8.01 2.10 -10.04
CA GLN A 72 8.24 3.55 -10.05
C GLN A 72 6.96 4.31 -9.75
N ALA A 73 5.83 3.93 -10.35
CA ALA A 73 4.54 4.58 -10.10
C ALA A 73 4.09 4.41 -8.64
N ALA A 74 4.33 3.25 -8.03
CA ALA A 74 4.05 3.04 -6.61
C ALA A 74 4.94 3.90 -5.72
N ILE A 75 6.23 4.05 -6.05
CA ILE A 75 7.15 4.96 -5.34
C ILE A 75 6.70 6.41 -5.48
N ASP A 76 6.34 6.85 -6.68
CA ASP A 76 5.89 8.23 -6.95
C ASP A 76 4.56 8.54 -6.24
N ALA A 77 3.69 7.54 -6.07
CA ALA A 77 2.43 7.65 -5.33
C ALA A 77 2.62 7.62 -3.80
N CYS A 78 3.73 7.04 -3.33
CA CYS A 78 4.10 7.02 -1.93
C CYS A 78 4.71 8.39 -1.59
N ASP A 79 3.85 9.34 -1.23
CA ASP A 79 4.19 10.75 -0.96
C ASP A 79 4.99 10.91 0.35
N ALA A 80 6.22 10.42 0.37
CA ALA A 80 7.15 10.52 1.50
C ALA A 80 8.63 10.55 1.05
N ASP A 81 9.50 11.05 1.92
CA ASP A 81 10.94 11.21 1.65
C ASP A 81 11.66 9.90 1.29
N ARG A 82 11.16 8.76 1.78
CA ARG A 82 11.74 7.44 1.57
C ARG A 82 10.67 6.38 1.41
N CYS A 83 10.40 6.03 0.16
CA CYS A 83 9.51 4.94 -0.19
C CYS A 83 10.27 3.78 -0.82
N PHE A 84 9.82 2.57 -0.52
CA PHE A 84 10.37 1.36 -1.11
C PHE A 84 9.24 0.38 -1.43
N VAL A 85 9.40 -0.37 -2.52
CA VAL A 85 8.43 -1.37 -2.93
C VAL A 85 8.47 -2.56 -1.98
N LEU A 86 7.33 -2.86 -1.36
CA LEU A 86 7.19 -3.93 -0.39
C LEU A 86 6.43 -5.13 -0.97
N ALA A 87 5.50 -4.89 -1.90
CA ALA A 87 4.78 -5.93 -2.60
C ALA A 87 4.77 -5.67 -4.10
N ARG A 88 4.79 -6.77 -4.87
CA ARG A 88 4.65 -6.78 -6.33
C ARG A 88 3.59 -7.81 -6.69
N ALA A 89 2.81 -7.52 -7.72
CA ALA A 89 1.80 -8.41 -8.27
C ALA A 89 2.06 -8.60 -9.76
N HIS A 90 1.97 -9.83 -10.26
CA HIS A 90 2.02 -10.15 -11.68
C HIS A 90 0.88 -11.11 -12.02
N ASN A 91 -0.13 -10.60 -12.73
CA ASN A 91 -1.37 -11.35 -13.04
C ASN A 91 -2.05 -11.96 -11.81
N GLU A 92 -1.91 -11.30 -10.66
CA GLU A 92 -2.37 -11.78 -9.36
C GLU A 92 -2.73 -10.59 -8.44
N CYS A 93 -3.16 -10.90 -7.23
CA CYS A 93 -3.36 -9.91 -6.18
C CYS A 93 -2.17 -9.89 -5.23
N ALA A 94 -1.88 -8.72 -4.66
CA ALA A 94 -0.91 -8.53 -3.59
C ALA A 94 -1.58 -7.80 -2.42
N SER A 95 -1.20 -8.14 -1.19
CA SER A 95 -1.70 -7.51 0.03
C SER A 95 -0.55 -7.15 0.96
N VAL A 96 -0.67 -6.01 1.64
CA VAL A 96 0.18 -5.61 2.76
C VAL A 96 -0.64 -5.71 4.05
N VAL A 97 -0.05 -6.30 5.07
CA VAL A 97 -0.55 -6.24 6.45
C VAL A 97 0.44 -5.48 7.31
N GLU A 98 -0.06 -4.81 8.33
CA GLU A 98 0.70 -4.01 9.27
C GLU A 98 0.31 -4.39 10.70
N TYR A 99 1.27 -4.35 11.62
CA TYR A 99 1.02 -4.18 13.05
C TYR A 99 2.00 -3.17 13.60
N ASP A 100 1.58 -2.42 14.63
CA ASP A 100 2.45 -1.45 15.27
C ASP A 100 3.07 -2.05 16.53
N THR A 101 4.37 -1.92 16.67
CA THR A 101 5.10 -2.34 17.87
C THR A 101 5.74 -1.15 18.56
N TRP A 102 5.55 -1.06 19.87
CA TRP A 102 6.47 -0.28 20.67
C TRP A 102 7.69 -1.12 21.03
N ALA A 103 8.88 -0.56 20.92
CA ALA A 103 10.12 -1.21 21.29
C ALA A 103 10.93 -0.40 22.33
N ALA A 104 11.50 -1.08 23.32
CA ALA A 104 12.22 -0.45 24.42
C ALA A 104 13.54 0.21 23.97
N TRP A 105 14.20 -0.32 22.94
CA TRP A 105 15.47 0.21 22.45
C TRP A 105 15.34 1.52 21.66
N SER A 106 14.24 1.70 20.92
CA SER A 106 13.93 2.95 20.24
C SER A 106 13.02 3.88 21.06
N ASN A 107 12.40 3.33 22.11
CA ASN A 107 11.36 3.99 22.90
C ASN A 107 10.27 4.62 22.01
N ALA A 108 9.94 3.95 20.91
CA ALA A 108 9.09 4.44 19.86
C ALA A 108 8.14 3.36 19.36
N VAL A 109 7.08 3.78 18.70
CA VAL A 109 6.18 2.88 17.98
C VAL A 109 6.62 2.83 16.51
N GLU A 110 6.77 1.62 16.00
CA GLU A 110 7.23 1.33 14.65
C GLU A 110 6.23 0.40 13.96
N PRO A 111 5.78 0.73 12.73
CA PRO A 111 4.96 -0.16 11.93
C PRO A 111 5.84 -1.29 11.38
N VAL A 112 5.32 -2.52 11.47
CA VAL A 112 5.95 -3.71 10.90
C VAL A 112 5.06 -4.24 9.80
N TYR A 113 5.59 -4.26 8.59
CA TYR A 113 4.84 -4.67 7.42
C TYR A 113 5.19 -6.09 6.97
N HIS A 114 4.18 -6.83 6.52
CA HIS A 114 4.35 -8.10 5.84
C HIS A 114 3.49 -8.14 4.59
N THR A 115 3.88 -8.95 3.60
CA THR A 115 3.19 -8.99 2.31
C THR A 115 2.85 -10.39 1.87
N GLY A 116 1.74 -10.51 1.16
CA GLY A 116 1.26 -11.73 0.56
C GLY A 116 0.86 -11.49 -0.88
N VAL A 117 0.94 -12.53 -1.69
CA VAL A 117 0.39 -12.56 -3.04
C VAL A 117 -0.51 -13.77 -3.18
N GLY A 118 -1.46 -13.71 -4.10
CA GLY A 118 -2.34 -14.83 -4.37
C GLY A 118 -3.27 -14.56 -5.55
N PRO A 119 -3.92 -15.63 -6.07
CA PRO A 119 -4.80 -15.53 -7.23
C PRO A 119 -6.10 -14.75 -6.95
N THR A 120 -6.36 -14.37 -5.71
CA THR A 120 -7.50 -13.55 -5.31
C THR A 120 -7.07 -12.62 -4.19
N ALA A 121 -7.81 -11.54 -3.96
CA ALA A 121 -7.58 -10.62 -2.83
C ALA A 121 -7.54 -11.38 -1.50
N ALA A 122 -8.51 -12.26 -1.27
CA ALA A 122 -8.57 -13.06 -0.04
C ALA A 122 -7.36 -14.00 0.14
N ALA A 123 -6.88 -14.62 -0.94
CA ALA A 123 -5.68 -15.46 -0.89
C ALA A 123 -4.42 -14.64 -0.59
N ALA A 124 -4.29 -13.45 -1.19
CA ALA A 124 -3.19 -12.53 -0.94
C ALA A 124 -3.19 -12.02 0.51
N GLU A 125 -4.36 -11.63 1.03
CA GLU A 125 -4.55 -11.22 2.43
C GLU A 125 -4.24 -12.34 3.41
N GLN A 126 -4.72 -13.56 3.15
CA GLN A 126 -4.43 -14.71 3.99
C GLN A 126 -2.93 -15.04 3.99
N ALA A 127 -2.27 -14.94 2.83
CA ALA A 127 -0.82 -15.12 2.74
C ALA A 127 -0.06 -14.02 3.50
N ALA A 128 -0.50 -12.77 3.42
CA ALA A 128 0.10 -11.64 4.13
C ALA A 128 -0.07 -11.81 5.65
N MET A 129 -1.28 -12.12 6.09
CA MET A 129 -1.64 -12.40 7.49
C MET A 129 -0.85 -13.59 8.05
N ALA A 130 -0.67 -14.66 7.27
CA ALA A 130 0.13 -15.81 7.69
C ALA A 130 1.58 -15.42 7.97
N LYS A 131 2.19 -14.59 7.10
CA LYS A 131 3.54 -14.05 7.32
C LYS A 131 3.61 -13.09 8.50
N GLY A 132 2.61 -12.22 8.67
CA GLY A 132 2.52 -11.32 9.83
C GLY A 132 2.45 -12.07 11.15
N ASN A 133 1.56 -13.07 11.24
CA ASN A 133 1.45 -13.93 12.42
C ASN A 133 2.72 -14.76 12.68
N ALA A 134 3.39 -15.24 11.63
CA ALA A 134 4.68 -15.91 11.78
C ALA A 134 5.77 -14.96 12.32
N GLY A 135 5.76 -13.69 11.90
CA GLY A 135 6.67 -12.65 12.39
C GLY A 135 6.48 -12.33 13.88
N LEU A 136 5.26 -12.50 14.41
CA LEU A 136 4.96 -12.40 15.84
C LEU A 136 5.40 -13.63 16.65
N GLY A 137 5.82 -14.71 15.98
CA GLY A 137 6.35 -15.92 16.59
C GLY A 137 7.78 -15.78 17.12
N PHE A 138 8.41 -16.90 17.43
CA PHE A 138 9.82 -16.92 17.86
C PHE A 138 10.76 -16.52 16.71
N PRO A 139 11.80 -15.68 16.94
CA PRO A 139 12.27 -15.18 18.24
C PRO A 139 11.60 -13.88 18.70
N THR A 140 10.81 -13.20 17.86
CA THR A 140 10.17 -11.92 18.17
C THR A 140 9.30 -11.98 19.43
N SER A 141 8.61 -13.11 19.64
CA SER A 141 7.79 -13.37 20.82
C SER A 141 8.55 -13.25 22.15
N MET A 142 9.87 -13.45 22.16
CA MET A 142 10.69 -13.25 23.35
C MET A 142 10.76 -11.78 23.75
N PHE A 143 10.84 -10.84 22.80
CA PHE A 143 10.86 -9.42 23.11
C PHE A 143 9.55 -8.96 23.74
N PHE A 144 8.42 -9.51 23.27
CA PHE A 144 7.12 -9.27 23.90
C PHE A 144 7.05 -9.86 25.32
N THR A 145 7.53 -11.09 25.50
CA THR A 145 7.51 -11.79 26.81
C THR A 145 8.40 -11.10 27.85
N LEU A 146 9.56 -10.58 27.44
CA LEU A 146 10.48 -9.85 28.31
C LEU A 146 10.06 -8.38 28.55
N GLY A 147 8.95 -7.93 27.97
CA GLY A 147 8.49 -6.54 28.05
C GLY A 147 9.38 -5.54 27.30
N LEU A 148 10.27 -6.03 26.44
CA LEU A 148 11.15 -5.21 25.58
C LEU A 148 10.44 -4.72 24.32
N ALA A 149 9.29 -5.29 24.00
CA ALA A 149 8.39 -4.80 22.98
C ALA A 149 6.93 -5.05 23.39
N ARG A 150 5.97 -4.36 22.76
CA ARG A 150 4.54 -4.70 22.84
C ARG A 150 3.82 -4.32 21.56
N ILE A 151 2.78 -5.07 21.22
CA ILE A 151 1.88 -4.70 20.14
C ILE A 151 1.02 -3.51 20.61
N VAL A 152 1.08 -2.41 19.88
CA VAL A 152 0.27 -1.20 20.10
C VAL A 152 -0.99 -1.25 19.25
N LYS A 153 -0.86 -1.68 18.00
CA LYS A 153 -1.96 -1.89 17.05
C LYS A 153 -1.87 -3.33 16.54
N PRO A 154 -2.95 -4.13 16.68
CA PRO A 154 -2.95 -5.53 16.25
C PRO A 154 -2.80 -5.63 14.74
N LEU A 155 -2.38 -6.81 14.26
CA LEU A 155 -2.21 -7.10 12.83
C LEU A 155 -3.52 -6.86 12.06
N PHE A 156 -3.44 -6.08 10.99
CA PHE A 156 -4.57 -5.75 10.12
C PHE A 156 -4.12 -5.65 8.65
N VAL A 157 -5.05 -5.78 7.70
CA VAL A 157 -4.78 -5.54 6.28
C VAL A 157 -4.68 -4.03 6.07
N LEU A 158 -3.53 -3.57 5.58
CA LEU A 158 -3.29 -2.18 5.27
C LEU A 158 -3.89 -1.83 3.90
N ASP A 159 -3.54 -2.62 2.86
CA ASP A 159 -4.10 -2.48 1.53
C ASP A 159 -3.98 -3.79 0.73
N THR A 160 -4.84 -3.95 -0.27
CA THR A 160 -4.87 -5.09 -1.19
C THR A 160 -5.13 -4.61 -2.61
N ILE A 161 -4.26 -5.01 -3.54
CA ILE A 161 -4.33 -4.66 -4.95
C ILE A 161 -4.47 -5.92 -5.80
N CYS A 162 -5.14 -5.80 -6.94
CA CYS A 162 -5.24 -6.88 -7.93
C CYS A 162 -5.03 -6.29 -9.31
N THR A 163 -4.31 -7.01 -10.17
CA THR A 163 -4.26 -6.65 -11.59
C THR A 163 -5.57 -7.01 -12.27
N ALA A 164 -5.98 -6.26 -13.28
CA ALA A 164 -7.27 -6.39 -13.96
C ALA A 164 -7.49 -7.73 -14.69
N ASN A 165 -6.41 -8.49 -14.91
CA ASN A 165 -6.45 -9.80 -15.54
C ASN A 165 -6.54 -10.97 -14.54
N VAL A 166 -6.59 -10.69 -13.23
CA VAL A 166 -6.94 -11.69 -12.21
C VAL A 166 -8.39 -12.13 -12.42
N ARG A 167 -8.62 -13.44 -12.51
CA ARG A 167 -9.93 -14.06 -12.70
C ARG A 167 -10.15 -15.22 -11.74
#